data_AF-A0A2Z7C2J6-F1
#
_entry.id   AF-A0A2Z7C2J6-F1
#
_cell.length_a   1.000
_cell.length_b   1.000
_cell.length_c   1.000
_cell.angle_alpha   90.00
_cell.angle_beta   90.00
_cell.angle_gamma   90.00
#
_symmetry.space_group_name_H-M   'P 1'
#
loop_
_entity.id
_entity.type
_entity.pdbx_description
1 polymer ?
#
loop_
_entity_poly.entity_id
_entity_poly.type
_entity_poly.pdbx_seq_one_letter_code
_entity_poly.pdbx_strand_id
1 'polypeptide(L)' 'MSMKLWKFRFCYWSSSQTFVFTRGWNAFVKEKSLKPKDMVIFSTYEHSDGLDEVGRVFSLDVLYNNNAEHPPI' A
#
# COMPACT_ATOMS: atom_id res chain seq x y z
N MET A 1 -3.47 9.64 16.51
CA MET A 1 -3.15 8.49 15.63
C MET A 1 -2.41 9.05 14.41
N SER A 2 -1.12 8.76 14.28
CA SER A 2 -0.32 9.26 13.15
C SER A 2 -0.54 8.35 11.93
N MET A 3 -1.22 8.84 10.89
CA MET A 3 -1.26 8.13 9.61
C MET A 3 0.07 8.26 8.90
N LYS A 4 0.73 7.13 8.64
CA LYS A 4 2.02 7.11 7.94
C LYS A 4 1.79 7.16 6.44
N LEU A 5 2.33 8.19 5.79
CA LEU A 5 2.35 8.30 4.34
C LEU A 5 3.42 7.38 3.75
N TRP A 6 3.02 6.49 2.86
CA TRP A 6 3.92 5.64 2.08
C TRP A 6 4.14 6.22 0.69
N LYS A 7 5.41 6.43 0.31
CA LYS A 7 5.78 6.89 -1.02
C LYS A 7 6.41 5.73 -1.78
N PHE A 8 5.77 5.29 -2.86
CA PHE A 8 6.28 4.23 -3.71
C PHE A 8 6.67 4.75 -5.08
N ARG A 9 7.71 4.13 -5.65
CA ARG A 9 8.00 4.29 -7.08
C ARG A 9 7.27 3.22 -7.87
N PHE A 10 6.34 3.62 -8.73
CA PHE A 10 5.61 2.78 -9.66
C PHE A 10 6.29 2.82 -11.05
N CYS A 11 6.62 1.66 -11.60
CA CYS A 11 7.33 1.56 -12.89
C CYS A 11 6.75 0.43 -13.74
N TYR A 12 6.86 0.60 -15.05
CA TYR A 12 6.61 -0.46 -16.02
C TYR A 12 7.94 -1.14 -16.37
N TRP A 13 8.00 -2.47 -16.23
CA TRP A 13 9.12 -3.29 -16.67
C TRP A 13 8.79 -3.87 -18.04
N SER A 14 9.42 -3.33 -19.07
CA SER A 14 9.14 -3.68 -20.46
C SER A 14 9.42 -5.15 -20.79
N SER A 15 10.47 -5.73 -20.21
CA SER A 15 10.85 -7.13 -20.48
C SER A 15 9.82 -8.16 -20.00
N SER A 16 9.15 -7.87 -18.88
CA SER A 16 8.08 -8.72 -18.33
C SER A 16 6.68 -8.23 -18.69
N GLN A 17 6.57 -7.05 -19.29
CA GLN A 17 5.32 -6.35 -19.55
C GLN A 17 4.44 -6.18 -18.30
N THR A 18 5.08 -5.93 -17.15
CA THR A 18 4.39 -5.80 -15.86
C THR A 18 4.61 -4.44 -15.22
N PHE A 19 3.62 -4.00 -14.45
CA PHE A 19 3.77 -2.86 -13.54
C PHE A 19 4.22 -3.32 -12.17
N VAL A 20 5.16 -2.60 -11.58
CA VAL A 20 5.73 -2.94 -10.27
C VAL A 20 5.89 -1.72 -9.37
N PHE A 21 5.65 -1.91 -8.07
CA PHE A 21 6.14 -1.00 -7.04
C PHE A 21 7.57 -1.37 -6.67
N THR A 22 8.42 -0.37 -6.51
CA THR A 22 9.85 -0.55 -6.23
C THR A 22 10.27 0.19 -4.96
N ARG A 23 10.97 1.33 -5.09
CA ARG A 23 11.42 2.12 -3.93
C ARG A 23 10.25 2.35 -2.97
N GLY A 24 10.48 2.17 -1.67
CA GLY A 24 9.47 2.28 -0.61
C GLY A 24 8.66 1.00 -0.36
N TRP A 25 8.42 0.16 -1.38
CA TRP A 25 7.64 -1.08 -1.22
C TRP A 25 8.29 -2.06 -0.24
N ASN A 26 9.59 -2.29 -0.37
CA ASN A 26 10.32 -3.20 0.53
C ASN A 26 10.28 -2.73 2.00
N ALA A 27 10.21 -1.42 2.25
CA ALA A 27 10.08 -0.89 3.62
C ALA A 27 8.67 -1.14 4.17
N PHE A 28 7.64 -0.94 3.35
CA PHE A 28 6.25 -1.26 3.70
C PHE A 28 6.07 -2.75 4.02
N VAL A 29 6.55 -3.64 3.15
CA VAL A 29 6.49 -5.10 3.35
C VAL A 29 7.14 -5.52 4.67
N LYS A 30 8.32 -4.98 4.97
CA LYS A 30 9.05 -5.30 6.20
C LYS A 30 8.33 -4.79 7.45
N GLU A 31 7.88 -3.54 7.43
CA GLU A 31 7.22 -2.93 8.59
C GLU A 31 5.85 -3.52 8.89
N LYS A 32 5.12 -3.92 7.85
CA LYS A 32 3.84 -4.63 7.98
C LYS A 32 4.01 -6.14 8.12
N SER A 33 5.25 -6.64 8.15
CA SER A 33 5.56 -8.08 8.24
C SER A 33 4.85 -8.94 7.18
N LEU A 34 4.57 -8.39 6.00
CA LEU A 34 3.77 -9.06 4.97
C LEU A 34 4.40 -10.39 4.53
N LYS A 35 3.55 -11.39 4.38
CA LYS A 35 3.89 -12.73 3.93
C LYS A 35 3.16 -13.08 2.63
N PRO A 36 3.64 -14.11 1.91
CA PRO A 36 2.86 -14.66 0.80
C PRO A 36 1.44 -15.00 1.25
N LYS A 37 0.47 -14.70 0.37
CA LYS A 37 -0.98 -14.84 0.60
C LYS A 37 -1.64 -13.75 1.46
N ASP A 38 -0.87 -12.84 2.07
CA ASP A 38 -1.46 -11.59 2.58
C ASP A 38 -1.93 -10.72 1.42
N MET A 39 -2.97 -9.92 1.65
CA MET A 39 -3.57 -9.06 0.63
C MET A 39 -3.35 -7.59 0.98
N VAL A 40 -2.89 -6.82 0.00
CA VAL A 40 -2.78 -5.36 0.10
C VAL A 40 -3.91 -4.74 -0.70
N ILE A 41 -4.72 -3.92 -0.04
CA ILE A 41 -5.92 -3.29 -0.58
C ILE A 41 -5.60 -1.82 -0.85
N PHE A 42 -5.88 -1.36 -2.07
CA PHE A 42 -5.73 0.03 -2.47
C PHE A 42 -7.12 0.64 -2.63
N SER A 43 -7.38 1.73 -1.93
CA SER A 43 -8.65 2.44 -2.01
C SER A 43 -8.40 3.92 -2.31
N THR A 44 -9.37 4.56 -2.94
CA THR A 44 -9.35 6.01 -3.15
C THR A 44 -10.71 6.59 -2.79
N TYR A 45 -10.69 7.78 -2.23
CA TYR A 45 -11.90 8.56 -1.99
C TYR A 45 -11.62 10.02 -2.31
N GLU A 46 -12.67 10.72 -2.71
CA GLU A 46 -12.64 12.15 -2.95
C GLU A 46 -12.89 12.86 -1.61
N HIS A 47 -11.99 13.75 -1.25
CA HIS A 47 -12.16 14.66 -0.13
C HIS A 47 -12.51 16.03 -0.69
N SER A 48 -13.67 16.55 -0.30
CA SER A 48 -14.10 17.90 -0.64
C SER A 48 -13.91 18.82 0.56
N ASP A 49 -12.85 19.62 0.51
CA ASP A 49 -12.44 20.46 1.63
C ASP A 49 -13.09 21.85 1.54
N GLY A 50 -14.38 21.92 1.16
CA GLY A 50 -15.18 23.16 1.12
C GLY A 50 -14.64 24.35 0.31
N LEU A 51 -13.47 24.23 -0.32
CA LEU A 51 -12.67 25.28 -0.96
C LEU A 51 -12.40 24.97 -2.45
N ASP A 52 -13.32 24.24 -3.09
CA ASP A 52 -13.32 23.91 -4.53
C ASP A 52 -12.13 23.07 -5.06
N GLU A 53 -11.18 22.67 -4.21
CA GLU A 53 -10.17 21.66 -4.54
C GLU A 53 -10.66 20.26 -4.15
N VAL A 54 -11.05 19.45 -5.14
CA VAL A 54 -11.31 18.02 -4.94
C VAL A 54 -9.97 17.31 -4.77
N GLY A 55 -9.57 17.08 -3.52
CA GLY A 55 -8.40 16.29 -3.19
C GLY A 55 -8.70 14.81 -3.33
N ARG A 56 -7.94 14.08 -4.16
CA ARG A 56 -8.02 12.61 -4.18
C ARG A 56 -7.07 12.03 -3.14
N VAL A 57 -7.62 11.31 -2.17
CA VAL A 57 -6.83 10.59 -1.17
C VAL A 57 -6.69 9.13 -1.60
N PHE A 58 -5.51 8.56 -1.37
CA PHE A 58 -5.24 7.14 -1.56
C PHE A 58 -4.91 6.52 -0.20
N SER A 59 -5.58 5.41 0.13
CA SER A 59 -5.29 4.62 1.32
C SER A 59 -4.77 3.24 0.94
N LEU A 60 -3.97 2.68 1.85
CA LEU A 60 -3.48 1.32 1.77
C LEU A 60 -3.84 0.57 3.05
N ASP A 61 -4.55 -0.54 2.87
CA ASP A 61 -4.92 -1.45 3.94
C ASP A 61 -4.30 -2.84 3.70
N VAL A 62 -4.18 -3.63 4.77
CA VAL A 62 -3.63 -4.98 4.72
C VAL A 62 -4.63 -5.94 5.35
N LEU A 63 -4.99 -6.97 4.60
CA LEU A 63 -5.73 -8.12 5.09
C LEU A 63 -4.74 -9.29 5.23
N TYR A 64 -4.41 -9.61 6.48
CA TYR A 64 -3.52 -10.72 6.80
C TYR A 64 -4.22 -12.05 6.62
N ASN A 65 -3.52 -13.01 6.05
CA ASN A 65 -4.00 -14.38 5.96
C ASN A 65 -3.85 -15.07 7.31
N ASN A 66 -4.98 -15.42 7.92
CA ASN A 66 -5.05 -16.07 9.25
C ASN A 66 -4.34 -17.43 9.33
N ASN A 67 -3.95 -18.03 8.19
CA ASN A 67 -3.21 -19.29 8.15
C ASN A 67 -1.69 -19.11 8.21
N ALA A 68 -1.19 -17.88 8.14
CA ALA A 68 0.22 -17.60 8.38
C ALA A 68 0.40 -17.44 9.89
N GLU A 69 1.00 -18.43 10.55
CA GLU A 69 1.49 -18.31 11.93
C GLU A 69 2.31 -17.01 12.04
N HIS A 70 1.68 -15.95 12.52
CA HIS A 70 2.38 -14.72 12.84
C HIS A 70 3.03 -14.97 14.20
N PRO A 71 4.37 -14.90 14.30
CA PRO A 71 4.98 -14.84 15.61
C PRO A 71 4.42 -13.60 16.33
N PRO A 72 4.17 -13.68 17.65
CA PRO A 72 3.77 -12.50 18.41
C PRO A 72 4.89 -11.46 18.28
N ILE A 73 4.48 -10.20 18.06
CA ILE A 73 5.37 -9.04 18.08
C ILE A 73 5.89 -8.84 19.51
#